data_AF-A0A420W2B4-F1
#
_entry.id   AF-A0A420W2B4-F1
#
_cell.length_a   1.000
_cell.length_b   1.000
_cell.length_c   1.000
_cell.angle_alpha   90.00
_cell.angle_beta   90.00
_cell.angle_gamma   90.00
#
_symmetry.space_group_name_H-M   'P 1'
#
loop_
_entity.id
_entity.type
_entity.pdbx_description
1 polymer ?
#
loop_
_entity_poly.entity_id
_entity_poly.type
_entity_poly.pdbx_seq_one_letter_code
_entity_poly.pdbx_strand_id
1 'polypeptide(L)'
;MFPKFPRATWLIFFILTVIITILFSRFDSPSDGNDAIGFPFPFYTYLGGKRYPEPPDRTYFNGIYLLLNLIIYFGISYALTYSIKKFRSKRANTK
;
A
#
# COMPACT_ATOMS: atom_id res chain seq x y z
N MET A 1 -5.79 21.60 -16.46
CA MET A 1 -5.28 20.50 -17.31
C MET A 1 -4.62 19.48 -16.39
N PHE A 2 -5.20 18.29 -16.20
CA PHE A 2 -4.61 17.30 -15.30
C PHE A 2 -3.29 16.78 -15.87
N PRO A 3 -2.23 16.63 -15.05
CA PRO A 3 -0.96 16.09 -15.51
C PRO A 3 -1.17 14.67 -16.05
N LYS A 4 -0.72 14.42 -17.29
CA LYS A 4 -0.76 13.08 -17.88
C LYS A 4 0.36 12.23 -17.28
N PHE A 5 0.00 11.33 -16.38
CA PHE A 5 0.96 10.39 -15.79
C PHE A 5 1.35 9.29 -16.80
N PRO A 6 2.62 8.86 -16.84
CA PRO A 6 3.05 7.77 -17.70
C PRO A 6 2.32 6.46 -17.37
N ARG A 7 1.98 5.64 -18.39
CA ARG A 7 1.39 4.30 -18.17
C ARG A 7 2.23 3.41 -17.25
N ALA A 8 3.55 3.53 -17.34
CA ALA A 8 4.49 2.82 -16.46
C ALA A 8 4.30 3.14 -14.97
N THR A 9 3.90 4.37 -14.63
CA THR A 9 3.65 4.77 -13.24
C THR A 9 2.48 4.01 -12.64
N TRP A 10 1.40 3.85 -13.40
CA TRP A 10 0.22 3.09 -12.97
C TRP A 10 0.53 1.61 -12.77
N LEU A 11 1.35 1.02 -13.66
CA LEU A 11 1.77 -0.38 -13.52
C LEU A 11 2.65 -0.57 -12.28
N ILE A 12 3.65 0.29 -12.08
CA ILE A 12 4.52 0.26 -10.88
C ILE A 12 3.67 0.43 -9.62
N PHE A 13 2.72 1.37 -9.63
CA PHE A 13 1.80 1.62 -8.52
C PHE A 13 0.96 0.40 -8.17
N PHE A 14 0.35 -0.25 -9.16
CA PHE A 14 -0.45 -1.45 -8.93
C PHE A 14 0.40 -2.58 -8.33
N ILE A 15 1.55 -2.88 -8.92
CA ILE A 15 2.46 -3.93 -8.45
C ILE A 15 2.94 -3.62 -7.02
N LEU A 16 3.37 -2.39 -6.77
CA LEU A 16 3.89 -1.95 -5.47
C LEU A 16 2.80 -2.03 -4.39
N THR A 17 1.57 -1.60 -4.70
CA THR A 17 0.44 -1.68 -3.77
C THR A 17 0.14 -3.12 -3.38
N VAL A 18 0.07 -4.04 -4.36
CA VAL A 18 -0.18 -5.47 -4.12
C VAL A 18 0.93 -6.11 -3.29
N ILE A 19 2.18 -5.88 -3.67
CA ILE A 19 3.35 -6.47 -2.97
C ILE A 19 3.41 -5.98 -1.53
N ILE A 20 3.31 -4.67 -1.28
CA ILE A 20 3.38 -4.13 0.08
C ILE A 20 2.20 -4.64 0.92
N THR A 21 1.00 -4.68 0.34
CA THR A 21 -0.19 -5.17 1.08
C THR A 21 -0.02 -6.62 1.54
N ILE A 22 0.51 -7.49 0.68
CA ILE A 22 0.75 -8.91 1.02
C ILE A 22 1.92 -9.05 2.01
N LEU A 23 3.03 -8.34 1.80
CA LEU A 23 4.21 -8.49 2.64
C LEU A 23 4.00 -8.00 4.07
N PHE A 24 3.18 -6.97 4.26
CA PHE A 24 2.97 -6.33 5.55
C PHE A 24 1.63 -6.70 6.21
N SER A 25 0.80 -7.52 5.56
CA SER A 25 -0.38 -8.07 6.21
C SER A 25 0.02 -8.99 7.36
N ARG A 26 -0.64 -8.85 8.51
CA ARG A 26 -0.50 -9.71 9.68
C ARG A 26 -1.77 -10.51 9.88
N PHE A 27 -1.61 -11.80 10.18
CA PHE A 27 -2.72 -12.74 10.37
C PHE A 27 -2.52 -13.50 11.68
N ASP A 28 -2.78 -12.82 12.80
CA ASP A 28 -2.54 -13.32 14.16
C ASP A 28 -3.85 -13.73 14.87
N SER A 29 -5.00 -13.66 14.19
CA SER A 29 -6.32 -13.97 14.76
C SER A 29 -6.51 -15.36 15.37
N PRO A 30 -5.81 -16.44 14.94
CA PRO A 30 -5.92 -17.76 15.57
C PRO A 30 -5.34 -17.83 17.00
N SER A 31 -4.46 -16.90 17.39
CA SER A 31 -3.75 -16.89 18.69
C SER A 31 -4.13 -15.69 19.56
N ASP A 32 -5.42 -15.33 19.58
CA ASP A 32 -5.96 -14.14 20.26
C ASP A 32 -5.40 -12.78 19.77
N GLY A 33 -4.65 -12.79 18.66
CA GLY A 33 -4.14 -11.59 18.00
C GLY A 33 -5.15 -10.91 17.10
N ASN A 34 -4.73 -9.82 16.45
CA ASN A 34 -5.52 -9.12 15.45
C ASN A 34 -4.93 -9.35 14.07
N ASP A 35 -5.78 -9.53 13.07
CA ASP A 35 -5.32 -9.41 11.69
C ASP A 35 -5.26 -7.93 11.33
N ALA A 36 -4.26 -7.54 10.56
CA ALA A 36 -4.07 -6.18 10.11
C ALA A 36 -3.63 -6.16 8.65
N ILE A 37 -4.27 -5.32 7.84
CA ILE A 37 -3.94 -5.12 6.43
C ILE A 37 -3.67 -3.63 6.20
N GLY A 38 -2.58 -3.35 5.51
CA GLY A 38 -2.16 -2.01 5.13
C GLY A 38 -0.86 -1.59 5.80
N PHE A 39 -0.09 -0.77 5.07
CA PHE A 39 1.19 -0.23 5.51
C PHE A 39 1.41 1.14 4.85
N PRO A 40 2.06 2.11 5.52
CA PRO A 40 2.44 2.10 6.93
C PRO A 40 1.24 2.25 7.87
N PHE A 41 0.06 2.62 7.37
CA PHE A 41 -1.15 2.76 8.16
C PHE A 41 -2.09 1.58 7.91
N PRO A 42 -2.31 0.68 8.88
CA PRO A 42 -3.27 -0.41 8.73
C PRO A 42 -4.69 0.16 8.52
N PHE A 43 -5.25 -0.05 7.34
CA PHE A 43 -6.59 0.47 7.00
C PHE A 43 -7.69 -0.55 7.24
N TYR A 44 -7.34 -1.81 7.49
CA TYR A 44 -8.27 -2.85 7.86
C TYR A 44 -7.69 -3.65 9.02
N THR A 45 -8.49 -3.89 10.04
CA THR A 45 -8.14 -4.75 11.16
C THR A 45 -9.30 -5.66 11.50
N TYR A 46 -8.99 -6.91 11.83
CA TYR A 46 -9.94 -7.87 12.36
C TYR A 46 -9.52 -8.29 13.78
N LEU A 47 -10.44 -8.16 14.72
CA LEU A 47 -10.26 -8.52 16.12
C LEU A 47 -10.47 -10.02 16.28
N GLY A 48 -9.37 -10.75 16.41
CA GLY A 48 -9.37 -12.18 16.72
C GLY A 48 -9.56 -12.46 18.21
N GLY A 49 -9.62 -13.76 18.51
CA GLY A 49 -9.70 -14.27 19.87
C GLY A 49 -11.03 -14.11 20.59
N LYS A 50 -11.02 -14.51 21.87
CA LYS A 50 -12.13 -14.27 22.81
C LYS A 50 -11.92 -12.92 23.51
N ARG A 51 -12.95 -12.07 23.53
CA ARG A 51 -12.90 -10.76 24.18
C ARG A 51 -14.05 -10.56 25.14
N TYR A 52 -13.79 -9.87 26.25
CA TYR A 52 -14.82 -9.49 27.21
C TYR A 52 -14.65 -8.03 27.65
N PRO A 53 -15.69 -7.18 27.51
CA PRO A 53 -16.96 -7.49 26.87
C PRO A 53 -16.79 -7.81 25.37
N GLU A 54 -17.71 -8.58 24.82
CA GLU A 54 -17.71 -8.90 23.38
C GLU A 54 -17.91 -7.59 22.61
N PRO A 55 -17.00 -7.23 21.68
CA PRO A 55 -17.15 -6.01 20.91
C PRO A 55 -18.36 -6.12 19.97
N PRO A 56 -19.08 -5.02 19.72
CA PRO A 56 -20.22 -5.02 18.80
C PRO A 56 -19.79 -5.33 17.36
N ASP A 57 -18.57 -4.91 16.97
CA ASP A 57 -17.96 -5.19 15.68
C ASP A 57 -16.54 -5.73 15.88
N ARG A 58 -16.21 -6.78 15.12
CA ARG A 58 -14.86 -7.35 15.08
C ARG A 58 -14.03 -6.83 13.91
N THR A 59 -14.64 -6.16 12.95
CA THR A 59 -13.97 -5.59 11.78
C THR A 59 -13.92 -4.08 11.89
N TYR A 60 -12.77 -3.50 11.57
CA TYR A 60 -12.60 -2.05 11.50
C TYR A 60 -11.92 -1.70 10.20
N PHE A 61 -12.55 -0.79 9.44
CA PHE A 61 -12.04 -0.26 8.19
C PHE A 61 -11.89 1.26 8.29
N ASN A 62 -10.71 1.76 7.95
CA ASN A 62 -10.39 3.18 7.93
C ASN A 62 -10.04 3.62 6.51
N GLY A 63 -11.03 4.20 5.82
CA GLY A 63 -10.88 4.68 4.44
C GLY A 63 -9.86 5.81 4.30
N ILE A 64 -9.62 6.61 5.34
CA ILE A 64 -8.61 7.67 5.33
C ILE A 64 -7.22 7.05 5.30
N TYR A 65 -6.96 6.01 6.09
CA TYR A 65 -5.69 5.29 6.08
C TYR A 65 -5.45 4.57 4.76
N LEU A 66 -6.50 4.02 4.14
CA LEU A 66 -6.39 3.47 2.79
C LEU A 66 -5.97 4.56 1.81
N LEU A 67 -6.65 5.71 1.81
CA LEU A 67 -6.34 6.82 0.91
C LEU A 67 -4.91 7.34 1.11
N LEU A 68 -4.46 7.50 2.36
CA LEU A 68 -3.09 7.93 2.68
C LEU A 68 -2.06 6.94 2.14
N ASN A 69 -2.27 5.63 2.32
CA ASN A 69 -1.37 4.63 1.77
C ASN A 69 -1.33 4.69 0.23
N LEU A 70 -2.49 4.83 -0.44
CA LEU A 70 -2.53 4.94 -1.90
C LEU A 70 -1.78 6.19 -2.39
N ILE A 71 -1.89 7.33 -1.70
CA ILE A 71 -1.13 8.54 -2.03
C ILE A 71 0.37 8.31 -1.87
N ILE A 72 0.81 7.66 -0.78
CA ILE A 72 2.22 7.33 -0.54
C ILE A 72 2.76 6.42 -1.64
N TYR A 73 2.04 5.32 -1.94
CA TYR A 73 2.43 4.36 -2.97
C TYR A 73 2.50 4.99 -4.35
N PHE A 74 1.55 5.88 -4.68
CA PHE A 74 1.57 6.62 -5.93
C PHE A 74 2.77 7.57 -6.01
N GLY A 75 3.08 8.29 -4.93
CA GLY A 75 4.27 9.14 -4.84
C GLY A 75 5.58 8.38 -5.07
N ILE A 76 5.73 7.21 -4.42
CA ILE A 76 6.89 6.32 -4.61
C ILE A 76 6.97 5.85 -6.06
N SER A 77 5.84 5.41 -6.63
CA SER A 77 5.78 4.90 -8.01
C SER A 77 6.13 5.97 -9.04
N TYR A 78 5.70 7.21 -8.80
CA TYR A 78 6.06 8.35 -9.63
C TYR A 78 7.56 8.65 -9.54
N ALA A 79 8.13 8.68 -8.34
CA ALA A 79 9.57 8.88 -8.12
C ALA A 79 10.42 7.78 -8.78
N LEU A 80 9.99 6.52 -8.69
CA LEU A 80 10.64 5.38 -9.36
C LEU A 80 10.56 5.53 -10.89
N THR A 81 9.40 5.86 -11.43
CA THR A 81 9.23 6.07 -12.87
C THR A 81 10.15 7.17 -13.39
N TYR A 82 10.21 8.30 -12.67
CA TYR A 82 11.07 9.42 -13.01
C TYR A 82 12.56 9.01 -12.99
N SER A 83 12.97 8.28 -11.95
CA SER A 83 14.33 7.78 -11.81
C SER A 83 14.71 6.85 -12.96
N ILE A 84 13.85 5.88 -13.31
CA ILE A 84 14.06 4.97 -14.44
C ILE A 84 14.22 5.73 -15.75
N LYS A 85 13.37 6.73 -16.01
CA LYS A 85 13.48 7.57 -17.21
C LYS A 85 14.80 8.35 -17.26
N LYS A 86 15.21 8.95 -16.14
CA LYS A 86 16.48 9.69 -16.02
C LYS A 86 17.68 8.79 -16.30
N PHE A 87 17.72 7.58 -15.74
CA PHE A 87 18.78 6.61 -16.00
C PHE A 87 18.84 6.16 -17.46
N ARG A 88 17.68 5.90 -18.08
CA ARG A 88 17.62 5.53 -19.51
C ARG A 88 18.12 6.64 -20.43
N SER A 89 17.75 7.89 -20.14
CA SER A 89 18.23 9.05 -20.92
C SER A 89 19.75 9.22 -20.80
N LYS A 90 20.30 9.11 -19.59
CA LYS A 90 21.77 9.17 -19.39
C LYS A 90 22.50 8.08 -20.16
N ARG A 91 21.97 6.85 -20.15
CA ARG A 91 22.55 5.71 -20.90
C ARG A 91 22.49 5.91 -22.41
N ALA A 92 21.45 6.57 -22.93
CA ALA A 92 21.33 6.88 -24.36
C ALA A 92 22.35 7.93 -24.82
N ASN A 93 22.64 8.94 -23.99
CA ASN A 93 23.61 10.00 -24.31
C ASN A 93 25.08 9.58 -24.12
N THR A 94 25.35 8.39 -23.58
CA THR A 94 26.72 7.86 -23.38
C THR A 94 27.12 6.87 -24.49
N LYS A 95 26.20 6.56 -25.42
CA LYS A 95 26.49 5.78 -26.63
C LYS A 95 26.63 6.75 -27.80
#